data_AF-A0A963S427-F1
#
_entry.id   AF-A0A963S427-F1
#
_cell.length_a   1.000
_cell.length_b   1.000
_cell.length_c   1.000
_cell.angle_alpha   90.00
_cell.angle_beta   90.00
_cell.angle_gamma   90.00
#
_symmetry.space_group_name_H-M   'P 1'
#
loop_
_entity.id
_entity.type
_entity.pdbx_description
1 polymer ?
#
loop_
_entity_poly.entity_id
_entity_poly.type
_entity_poly.pdbx_seq_one_letter_code
_entity_poly.pdbx_strand_id
1 'polypeptide(L)' 'QPQFSPLPFEEQTVSIFAGTNGYLDSLPVERVTEYEASMLAHMRSDHADILKEIRDSGDFSDDTKAKVAGVLDKFATQFA' A
#
# COMPACT_ATOMS: atom_id res chain seq x y z
N GLN A 1 -9.19 10.96 -0.79
CA GLN A 1 -9.25 10.81 0.68
C GLN A 1 -10.55 11.39 1.22
N PRO A 2 -11.29 10.66 2.07
CA PRO A 2 -12.37 11.25 2.84
C PRO A 2 -11.82 12.33 3.77
N GLN A 3 -12.63 13.35 4.05
CA GLN A 3 -12.27 14.44 4.95
C GLN A 3 -11.95 13.87 6.35
N PHE A 4 -10.86 14.32 6.98
CA PHE A 4 -10.42 13.97 8.35
C PHE A 4 -9.82 12.56 8.60
N SER A 5 -9.29 11.87 7.59
CA SER A 5 -8.45 10.67 7.82
C SER A 5 -6.98 10.96 7.49
N PRO A 6 -6.19 11.53 8.41
CA PRO A 6 -4.75 11.63 8.22
C PRO A 6 -4.19 10.22 8.08
N LEU A 7 -3.66 9.88 6.91
CA LEU A 7 -2.93 8.63 6.71
C LEU A 7 -1.57 8.74 7.43
N PRO A 8 -1.17 7.74 8.23
CA PRO A 8 0.19 7.62 8.71
C PRO A 8 1.21 7.62 7.55
N PHE A 9 2.43 8.09 7.81
CA PHE A 9 3.47 8.20 6.78
C PHE A 9 3.77 6.86 6.09
N GLU A 10 3.87 5.77 6.86
CA GLU A 10 4.14 4.44 6.31
C GLU A 10 3.05 3.95 5.35
N GLU A 11 1.79 4.31 5.59
CA GLU A 11 0.67 3.98 4.71
C GLU A 11 0.67 4.85 3.45
N GLN A 12 1.03 6.12 3.58
CA GLN A 12 1.22 7.02 2.43
C GLN A 12 2.34 6.51 1.52
N THR A 13 3.46 6.05 2.09
CA THR A 13 4.58 5.47 1.34
C THR A 13 4.13 4.27 0.51
N VAL A 14 3.35 3.35 1.09
CA VAL A 14 2.82 2.19 0.37
C VAL A 14 1.85 2.61 -0.73
N SER A 15 0.94 3.55 -0.47
CA SER A 15 -0.02 4.06 -1.48
C SER A 15 0.69 4.71 -2.67
N ILE A 16 1.69 5.55 -2.41
CA ILE A 16 2.49 6.19 -3.46
C ILE A 16 3.32 5.15 -4.22
N PHE A 17 3.89 4.16 -3.53
CA PHE A 17 4.63 3.08 -4.19
C PHE A 17 3.73 2.28 -5.13
N ALA A 18 2.51 1.93 -4.70
CA ALA A 18 1.54 1.23 -5.53
C ALA A 18 1.20 2.02 -6.80
N GLY A 19 0.95 3.33 -6.67
CA GLY A 19 0.63 4.17 -7.82
C GLY A 19 1.81 4.43 -8.77
N THR A 20 3.03 4.56 -8.25
CA THR A 20 4.22 4.82 -9.09
C THR A 20 4.77 3.57 -9.79
N ASN A 21 4.44 2.37 -9.31
CA ASN A 21 4.88 1.10 -9.90
C ASN A 21 3.79 0.42 -10.74
N GLY A 22 2.70 1.12 -11.06
CA GLY A 22 1.70 0.65 -12.03
C GLY A 22 0.72 -0.41 -11.50
N TYR A 23 0.65 -0.64 -10.18
CA TYR A 23 -0.31 -1.58 -9.58
C TYR A 23 -1.77 -1.16 -9.77
N LEU A 24 -2.00 0.11 -10.08
CA LEU A 24 -3.32 0.70 -10.30
C LEU A 24 -3.66 0.84 -11.80
N ASP A 25 -2.72 0.58 -12.71
CA ASP A 25 -2.85 0.92 -14.14
C ASP A 25 -3.94 0.12 -14.87
N SER A 26 -4.21 -1.10 -14.40
CA SER A 26 -5.24 -1.99 -14.97
C SER A 26 -6.64 -1.75 -14.40
N LEU A 27 -6.77 -0.90 -13.37
CA LEU A 27 -8.02 -0.66 -12.68
C LEU A 27 -8.77 0.53 -13.29
N PRO A 28 -10.11 0.44 -13.42
CA PRO A 28 -10.93 1.61 -13.70
C PRO A 28 -10.73 2.69 -12.62
N VAL A 29 -10.74 3.96 -13.02
CA VAL A 29 -10.50 5.11 -12.13
C VAL A 29 -11.45 5.11 -10.91
N GLU A 30 -12.71 4.72 -11.12
CA GLU A 30 -13.70 4.60 -10.06
C GLU A 30 -13.39 3.52 -9.00
N ARG A 31 -12.56 2.52 -9.33
CA ARG A 31 -12.14 1.46 -8.41
C ARG A 31 -10.84 1.75 -7.67
N VAL A 32 -10.10 2.81 -8.05
CA VAL A 32 -8.81 3.15 -7.42
C VAL A 32 -8.96 3.43 -5.93
N THR A 33 -10.02 4.13 -5.53
CA THR A 33 -10.30 4.44 -4.11
C THR A 33 -10.68 3.21 -3.30
N GLU A 34 -11.42 2.27 -3.90
CA GLU A 34 -11.75 0.98 -3.29
C GLU A 34 -10.49 0.12 -3.13
N TYR A 35 -9.65 0.06 -4.16
CA TYR A 35 -8.38 -0.67 -4.11
C TYR A 35 -7.48 -0.12 -3.02
N GLU A 36 -7.27 1.20 -2.96
CA GLU A 36 -6.43 1.82 -1.94
C GLU A 36 -6.94 1.50 -0.52
N ALA A 37 -8.26 1.60 -0.29
CA ALA A 37 -8.85 1.30 1.01
C ALA A 37 -8.67 -0.18 1.41
N SER A 38 -8.92 -1.10 0.48
CA SER A 38 -8.76 -2.55 0.70
C SER A 38 -7.30 -2.95 0.87
N MET A 39 -6.40 -2.38 0.07
CA MET A 39 -4.95 -2.59 0.15
C MET A 39 -4.42 -2.12 1.51
N LEU A 40 -4.78 -0.91 1.94
CA LEU A 40 -4.37 -0.40 3.26
C LEU A 40 -4.98 -1.21 4.40
N ALA A 41 -6.22 -1.68 4.27
CA ALA A 41 -6.82 -2.58 5.25
C ALA A 41 -6.05 -3.91 5.36
N HIS A 42 -5.68 -4.51 4.23
CA HIS A 42 -4.87 -5.73 4.18
C HIS A 42 -3.47 -5.53 4.76
N MET A 43 -2.82 -4.40 4.44
CA MET A 43 -1.53 -4.04 5.03
C MET A 43 -1.62 -3.92 6.56
N ARG A 44 -2.69 -3.33 7.09
CA ARG A 44 -2.90 -3.19 8.54
C ARG A 44 -3.22 -4.50 9.24
N SER A 45 -3.94 -5.42 8.58
CA SER A 45 -4.36 -6.68 9.21
C SER A 45 -3.26 -7.74 9.15
N ASP A 46 -2.61 -7.87 8.00
CA ASP A 46 -1.80 -9.05 7.67
C ASP A 46 -0.30 -8.71 7.58
N HIS A 47 0.04 -7.43 7.42
CA HIS A 47 1.40 -6.94 7.17
C HIS A 47 1.76 -5.71 8.02
N ALA A 48 1.20 -5.62 9.23
CA ALA A 48 1.43 -4.51 10.15
C ALA A 48 2.91 -4.38 10.57
N ASP A 49 3.66 -5.47 10.51
CA ASP A 49 5.10 -5.52 10.73
C ASP A 49 5.88 -4.70 9.70
N ILE A 50 5.51 -4.79 8.41
CA ILE A 50 6.11 -3.99 7.33
C ILE A 50 5.81 -2.51 7.55
N LEU A 51 4.57 -2.16 7.89
CA LEU A 51 4.19 -0.77 8.21
C LEU A 51 5.00 -0.23 9.39
N LYS A 52 5.18 -1.06 10.43
CA LYS A 52 6.00 -0.72 11.60
C LYS A 52 7.47 -0.53 11.23
N GLU A 53 8.02 -1.38 10.36
CA GLU A 53 9.40 -1.26 9.87
C GLU A 53 9.64 0.08 9.16
N ILE A 54 8.74 0.47 8.25
CA ILE A 54 8.79 1.77 7.55
C ILE A 54 8.70 2.92 8.57
N ARG A 55 7.78 2.82 9.53
CA ARG A 55 7.59 3.86 10.56
C ARG A 55 8.81 4.02 11.47
N ASP A 56 9.35 2.91 11.97
CA ASP A 56 10.44 2.91 12.95
C ASP A 56 11.79 3.28 12.32
N SER A 57 12.04 2.82 11.09
CA SER A 57 13.26 3.18 10.35
C SER A 57 13.21 4.59 9.77
N GLY A 58 12.02 5.06 9.40
CA GLY A 58 11.84 6.30 8.64
C GLY A 58 12.38 6.21 7.20
N ASP A 59 12.74 5.01 6.75
CA ASP A 59 13.32 4.76 5.43
C ASP A 59 12.48 3.73 4.66
N PHE A 60 12.62 3.76 3.34
CA PHE A 60 12.04 2.79 2.43
C PHE A 60 13.17 2.08 1.68
N SER A 61 13.89 1.25 2.43
CA SER A 61 15.05 0.49 1.94
C SER A 61 14.66 -0.51 0.85
N ASP A 62 15.65 -1.04 0.12
CA ASP A 62 15.38 -2.01 -0.95
C ASP A 62 14.80 -3.33 -0.44
N ASP A 63 15.12 -3.74 0.79
CA ASP A 63 14.49 -4.90 1.45
C ASP A 63 13.00 -4.63 1.75
N THR A 64 12.71 -3.47 2.34
CA THR A 64 11.34 -3.05 2.66
C THR A 64 10.50 -2.88 1.38
N LYS A 65 11.09 -2.33 0.32
CA LYS A 65 10.46 -2.25 -1.02
C LYS A 65 10.13 -3.63 -1.56
N ALA A 66 11.07 -4.59 -1.49
CA ALA A 66 10.85 -5.94 -1.98
C ALA A 66 9.72 -6.65 -1.22
N LYS A 67 9.65 -6.46 0.10
CA LYS A 67 8.54 -6.96 0.93
C LYS A 67 7.20 -6.35 0.50
N VAL A 68 7.12 -5.01 0.36
CA VAL A 68 5.91 -4.33 -0.09
C VAL A 68 5.49 -4.78 -1.48
N ALA A 69 6.41 -4.83 -2.44
CA ALA A 69 6.13 -5.30 -3.80
C ALA A 69 5.55 -6.72 -3.79
N GLY A 70 6.15 -7.63 -3.03
CA GLY A 70 5.65 -9.01 -2.91
C GLY A 70 4.26 -9.12 -2.28
N VAL A 71 3.88 -8.18 -1.39
CA VAL A 71 2.50 -8.10 -0.87
C VAL A 71 1.56 -7.55 -1.93
N LEU A 72 1.93 -6.46 -2.61
CA LEU A 72 1.09 -5.83 -3.64
C LEU A 72 0.85 -6.74 -4.84
N ASP A 73 1.84 -7.52 -5.29
CA ASP A 73 1.69 -8.50 -6.37
C ASP A 73 0.62 -9.56 -6.02
N LYS A 74 0.65 -10.05 -4.78
CA LYS A 74 -0.33 -11.03 -4.28
C LYS A 74 -1.70 -10.39 -4.13
N PHE A 75 -1.75 -9.19 -3.57
CA PHE A 75 -3.01 -8.46 -3.36
C PHE A 75 -3.68 -8.12 -4.69
N ALA A 76 -2.93 -7.65 -5.69
CA ALA A 76 -3.45 -7.36 -7.03
C ALA A 76 -4.09 -8.60 -7.66
N THR A 77 -3.53 -9.79 -7.44
CA THR A 77 -4.12 -11.06 -7.90
C THR A 77 -5.40 -11.42 -7.15
N GLN A 78 -5.51 -11.07 -5.88
CA GLN A 78 -6.70 -11.34 -5.05
C GLN A 78 -7.84 -10.34 -5.27
N PHE A 79 -7.52 -9.10 -5.66
CA PHE A 79 -8.50 -8.04 -5.91
C PHE A 79 -9.07 -8.06 -7.34
N ALA A 80 -8.35 -8.68 -8.28
CA ALA A 80 -8.72 -8.83 -9.68
C ALA A 80 -10.00 -9.66 -9.90
#